data_AF-A0A4Q3GYA6-F1
#
_entry.id   AF-A0A4Q3GYA6-F1
#
_cell.length_a   1.000
_cell.length_b   1.000
_cell.length_c   1.000
_cell.angle_alpha   90.00
_cell.angle_beta   90.00
_cell.angle_gamma   90.00
#
_symmetry.space_group_name_H-M   'P 1'
#
loop_
_entity.id
_entity.type
_entity.pdbx_description
1 polymer ?
#
loop_
_entity_poly.entity_id
_entity_poly.type
_entity_poly.pdbx_seq_one_letter_code
_entity_poly.pdbx_strand_id
1 'polypeptide(L)'
;MLTITNNNPVDYYGNPIVTEGETIQWKIVSSNPALGETVQIAPSSPNISGGAQLVNFAPGTSNTQFVSFSTIDDKIYEPFETYSFGFRPSNGTALNTTFASGTLRNNDRLPEITITAQKATLLENVADPAFHFDVVRSGEDLSMVTTVEVKFAPTGITPVSQADLVTPLGSQFVRFEVGETQKTLDMVFRNDTEIEATETLEASIVSATSTSPTQYWSSPQYNPVTKYSAAVAILNDDGMGGPSPLPPSNPPPIDVYRFYNTVTQAHFFTPSASERDIIQGTLPDFRYEGVGFKAVVEQPNADPIFRFYNAETQTHFFTPSVTERDAVINGGLLRYEGVGFYGSDHDGGGMTEVYRFYNMNTGVHFYTPSVLERNTIQDTLPNFRYEGIGFYVPDASSYDLIG
;
A
#
# COMPACT_ATOMS: atom_id res chain seq x y z
N MET A 1 -57.38 -2.36 -20.04
CA MET A 1 -56.05 -2.89 -20.41
C MET A 1 -55.09 -2.43 -19.35
N LEU A 2 -54.22 -3.33 -18.87
CA LEU A 2 -53.12 -2.97 -18.00
C LEU A 2 -51.88 -2.67 -18.83
N THR A 3 -51.31 -1.48 -18.63
CA THR A 3 -50.03 -1.09 -19.19
C THR A 3 -48.96 -1.28 -18.13
N ILE A 4 -48.03 -2.20 -18.40
CA ILE A 4 -46.89 -2.55 -17.54
C ILE A 4 -45.65 -1.89 -18.14
N THR A 5 -44.95 -1.11 -17.34
CA THR A 5 -43.71 -0.44 -17.72
C THR A 5 -42.64 -0.67 -16.65
N ASN A 6 -41.40 -0.90 -17.08
CA ASN A 6 -40.26 -0.89 -16.18
C ASN A 6 -40.12 0.51 -15.54
N ASN A 7 -39.84 0.56 -14.23
CA ASN A 7 -39.65 1.80 -13.48
C ASN A 7 -38.25 1.86 -12.84
N ASN A 8 -37.25 1.29 -13.52
CA ASN A 8 -35.85 1.31 -13.11
C ASN A 8 -35.05 2.26 -14.02
N PRO A 9 -33.82 2.61 -13.62
CA PRO A 9 -32.87 3.25 -14.53
C PRO A 9 -32.67 2.43 -15.81
N VAL A 10 -32.30 3.11 -16.88
CA VAL A 10 -31.99 2.48 -18.17
C VAL A 10 -30.57 2.82 -18.59
N ASP A 11 -29.96 1.94 -19.36
CA ASP A 11 -28.68 2.22 -20.01
C ASP A 11 -28.85 3.24 -21.15
N TYR A 12 -27.74 3.57 -21.81
CA TYR A 12 -27.73 4.48 -22.95
C TYR A 12 -28.65 4.05 -24.12
N TYR A 13 -28.94 2.76 -24.23
CA TYR A 13 -29.82 2.20 -25.27
C TYR A 13 -31.28 2.07 -24.82
N GLY A 14 -31.60 2.49 -23.59
CA GLY A 14 -32.94 2.38 -23.02
C GLY A 14 -33.27 1.01 -22.44
N ASN A 15 -32.28 0.10 -22.28
CA ASN A 15 -32.51 -1.18 -21.65
C ASN A 15 -32.52 -1.03 -20.12
N PRO A 16 -33.47 -1.66 -19.39
CA PRO A 16 -33.50 -1.62 -17.94
C PRO A 16 -32.22 -2.17 -17.31
N ILE A 17 -31.69 -1.44 -16.32
CA ILE A 17 -30.51 -1.81 -15.55
C ILE A 17 -30.83 -1.69 -14.06
N VAL A 18 -30.40 -2.69 -13.29
CA VAL A 18 -30.49 -2.71 -11.82
C VAL A 18 -29.20 -3.31 -11.29
N THR A 19 -28.71 -2.82 -10.16
CA THR A 19 -27.54 -3.39 -9.49
C THR A 19 -27.98 -4.44 -8.45
N GLU A 20 -27.15 -5.46 -8.20
CA GLU A 20 -27.36 -6.39 -7.08
C GLU A 20 -27.57 -5.67 -5.75
N GLY A 21 -28.45 -6.22 -4.91
CA GLY A 21 -28.96 -5.58 -3.70
C GLY A 21 -29.97 -4.44 -3.88
N GLU A 22 -30.22 -3.97 -5.10
CA GLU A 22 -31.26 -2.98 -5.37
C GLU A 22 -32.65 -3.61 -5.61
N THR A 23 -33.62 -2.78 -5.98
CA THR A 23 -35.01 -3.19 -6.19
C THR A 23 -35.40 -3.01 -7.65
N ILE A 24 -35.97 -4.05 -8.24
CA ILE A 24 -36.66 -4.00 -9.53
C ILE A 24 -38.09 -3.55 -9.28
N GLN A 25 -38.47 -2.42 -9.87
CA GLN A 25 -39.83 -1.88 -9.76
C GLN A 25 -40.57 -1.88 -11.10
N TRP A 26 -41.81 -2.33 -11.05
CA TRP A 26 -42.77 -2.28 -12.15
C TRP A 26 -43.86 -1.26 -11.84
N LYS A 27 -44.14 -0.39 -12.81
CA LYS A 27 -45.31 0.49 -12.78
C LYS A 27 -46.42 -0.14 -13.62
N ILE A 28 -47.59 -0.30 -13.01
CA ILE A 28 -48.78 -0.86 -13.66
C ILE A 28 -49.85 0.21 -13.66
N VAL A 29 -50.37 0.53 -14.84
CA VAL A 29 -51.44 1.51 -15.05
C VAL A 29 -52.65 0.81 -15.66
N SER A 30 -53.79 0.89 -14.99
CA SER A 30 -55.08 0.43 -15.51
C SER A 30 -55.76 1.52 -16.33
N SER A 31 -56.21 1.16 -17.54
CA SER A 31 -57.02 2.05 -18.37
C SER A 31 -58.47 2.16 -17.87
N ASN A 32 -58.95 1.20 -17.07
CA ASN A 32 -60.29 1.21 -16.48
C ASN A 32 -60.35 0.34 -15.20
N PRO A 33 -60.03 0.92 -14.02
CA PRO A 33 -60.00 0.18 -12.76
C PRO A 33 -61.36 -0.39 -12.33
N ALA A 34 -62.48 0.11 -12.87
CA ALA A 34 -63.81 -0.38 -12.54
C ALA A 34 -64.05 -1.83 -13.01
N LEU A 35 -63.20 -2.37 -13.89
CA LEU A 35 -63.30 -3.72 -14.42
C LEU A 35 -62.67 -4.80 -13.51
N GLY A 36 -62.06 -4.44 -12.37
CA GLY A 36 -61.43 -5.43 -11.49
C GLY A 36 -60.18 -6.08 -12.12
N GLU A 37 -59.43 -5.33 -12.93
CA GLU A 37 -58.31 -5.86 -13.71
C GLU A 37 -57.22 -6.41 -12.80
N THR A 38 -56.68 -7.58 -13.14
CA THR A 38 -55.70 -8.28 -12.31
C THR A 38 -54.58 -8.87 -13.16
N VAL A 39 -53.33 -8.73 -12.67
CA VAL A 39 -52.14 -9.35 -13.27
C VAL A 39 -51.30 -10.03 -12.20
N GLN A 40 -50.82 -11.23 -12.50
CA GLN A 40 -49.78 -11.89 -11.73
C GLN A 40 -48.42 -11.57 -12.36
N ILE A 41 -47.49 -11.09 -11.54
CA ILE A 41 -46.12 -10.76 -11.92
C ILE A 41 -45.21 -11.78 -11.26
N ALA A 42 -44.49 -12.56 -12.05
CA ALA A 42 -43.63 -13.63 -11.55
C ALA A 42 -42.18 -13.43 -11.99
N PRO A 43 -41.21 -13.35 -11.06
CA PRO A 43 -39.80 -13.44 -11.43
C PRO A 43 -39.51 -14.80 -12.06
N SER A 44 -38.61 -14.83 -13.04
CA SER A 44 -38.17 -16.05 -13.74
C SER A 44 -36.65 -16.25 -13.70
N SER A 45 -35.95 -15.45 -12.88
CA SER A 45 -34.50 -15.54 -12.63
C SER A 45 -34.25 -15.94 -11.17
N PRO A 46 -33.21 -16.76 -10.88
CA PRO A 46 -32.86 -17.17 -9.51
C PRO A 46 -32.38 -16.00 -8.63
N ASN A 47 -31.92 -14.90 -9.22
CA ASN A 47 -31.26 -13.80 -8.51
C ASN A 47 -32.25 -12.71 -8.03
N ILE A 48 -33.53 -13.08 -7.95
CA ILE A 48 -34.62 -12.24 -7.46
C ILE A 48 -35.23 -12.93 -6.25
N SER A 49 -35.24 -12.21 -5.13
CA SER A 49 -35.89 -12.70 -3.92
C SER A 49 -37.41 -12.59 -4.01
N GLY A 50 -38.10 -13.59 -3.48
CA GLY A 50 -39.57 -13.62 -3.41
C GLY A 50 -40.26 -14.33 -4.58
N GLY A 51 -41.54 -14.65 -4.37
CA GLY A 51 -42.36 -15.36 -5.34
C GLY A 51 -43.22 -14.44 -6.20
N ALA A 52 -44.09 -15.04 -7.02
CA ALA A 52 -45.04 -14.30 -7.82
C ALA A 52 -45.98 -13.44 -6.96
N GLN A 53 -46.22 -12.20 -7.39
CA GLN A 53 -47.12 -11.26 -6.73
C GLN A 53 -48.34 -10.99 -7.61
N LEU A 54 -49.51 -10.84 -6.98
CA LEU A 54 -50.77 -10.53 -7.65
C LEU A 54 -51.12 -9.06 -7.45
N VAL A 55 -51.36 -8.33 -8.54
CA VAL A 55 -51.79 -6.93 -8.53
C VAL A 55 -53.24 -6.87 -8.96
N ASN A 56 -54.11 -6.39 -8.08
CA ASN A 56 -55.53 -6.22 -8.34
C ASN A 56 -55.90 -4.74 -8.31
N PHE A 57 -56.57 -4.27 -9.37
CA PHE A 57 -57.16 -2.93 -9.42
C PHE A 57 -58.64 -3.04 -9.07
N ALA A 58 -58.98 -2.67 -7.83
CA ALA A 58 -60.37 -2.65 -7.38
C ALA A 58 -61.10 -1.39 -7.89
N PRO A 59 -62.43 -1.46 -8.12
CA PRO A 59 -63.22 -0.29 -8.46
C PRO A 59 -63.06 0.82 -7.40
N GLY A 60 -62.77 2.05 -7.84
CA GLY A 60 -62.63 3.22 -6.96
C GLY A 60 -61.24 3.42 -6.34
N THR A 61 -60.24 2.58 -6.65
CA THR A 61 -58.84 2.79 -6.22
C THR A 61 -58.02 3.58 -7.25
N SER A 62 -56.77 3.91 -6.89
CA SER A 62 -55.79 4.46 -7.84
C SER A 62 -55.70 3.59 -9.09
N ASN A 63 -55.61 4.24 -10.25
CA ASN A 63 -55.37 3.56 -11.53
C ASN A 63 -53.90 3.19 -11.74
N THR A 64 -53.01 3.59 -10.83
CA THR A 64 -51.57 3.30 -10.89
C THR A 64 -51.15 2.57 -9.62
N GLN A 65 -50.43 1.48 -9.78
CA GLN A 65 -49.79 0.73 -8.71
C GLN A 65 -48.32 0.44 -9.06
N PHE A 66 -47.49 0.33 -8.03
CA PHE A 66 -46.09 -0.07 -8.16
C PHE A 66 -45.89 -1.41 -7.46
N VAL A 67 -45.09 -2.27 -8.07
CA VAL A 67 -44.68 -3.55 -7.48
C VAL A 67 -43.18 -3.62 -7.50
N SER A 68 -42.62 -4.08 -6.39
CA SER A 68 -41.18 -4.16 -6.18
C SER A 68 -40.75 -5.58 -5.87
N PHE A 69 -39.59 -5.96 -6.41
CA PHE A 69 -38.90 -7.22 -6.15
C PHE A 69 -37.44 -6.89 -5.83
N SER A 70 -36.90 -7.43 -4.74
CA SER A 70 -35.50 -7.19 -4.36
C SER A 70 -34.60 -8.20 -5.08
N THR A 71 -33.46 -7.73 -5.60
CA THR A 71 -32.41 -8.60 -6.11
C THR A 71 -31.64 -9.20 -4.93
N ILE A 72 -31.02 -10.36 -5.15
CA ILE A 72 -30.13 -10.96 -4.16
C ILE A 72 -28.81 -10.19 -4.22
N ASP A 73 -28.33 -9.74 -3.06
CA ASP A 73 -27.00 -9.13 -2.89
C ASP A 73 -26.09 -10.20 -2.31
N ASP A 74 -24.89 -10.34 -2.86
CA ASP A 74 -23.86 -11.12 -2.24
C ASP A 74 -22.51 -10.39 -2.22
N LYS A 75 -21.43 -11.17 -2.22
CA LYS A 75 -20.06 -10.68 -2.08
C LYS A 75 -19.13 -11.36 -3.06
N ILE A 76 -19.68 -11.90 -4.14
CA ILE A 76 -19.00 -12.73 -5.11
C ILE A 76 -18.91 -11.92 -6.39
N TYR A 77 -17.69 -11.68 -6.85
CA TYR A 77 -17.49 -11.01 -8.11
C TYR A 77 -17.98 -11.91 -9.25
N GLU A 78 -18.98 -11.44 -9.99
CA GLU A 78 -19.57 -12.15 -11.13
C GLU A 78 -19.77 -11.27 -12.39
N PRO A 79 -19.95 -11.88 -13.58
CA PRO A 79 -20.30 -11.12 -14.78
C PRO A 79 -21.69 -10.50 -14.64
N PHE A 80 -22.01 -9.48 -15.45
CA PHE A 80 -23.38 -8.98 -15.53
C PHE A 80 -24.33 -10.09 -15.99
N GLU A 81 -25.44 -10.18 -15.29
CA GLU A 81 -26.46 -11.18 -15.53
C GLU A 81 -27.73 -10.56 -16.11
N THR A 82 -28.76 -11.39 -16.27
CA THR A 82 -30.08 -10.93 -16.71
C THR A 82 -31.14 -11.32 -15.71
N TYR A 83 -32.08 -10.40 -15.48
CA TYR A 83 -33.32 -10.70 -14.77
C TYR A 83 -34.48 -10.75 -15.77
N SER A 84 -35.49 -11.54 -15.47
CA SER A 84 -36.68 -11.64 -16.31
C SER A 84 -37.96 -11.85 -15.52
N PHE A 85 -39.07 -11.37 -16.06
CA PHE A 85 -40.41 -11.45 -15.47
C PHE A 85 -41.42 -11.92 -16.51
N GLY A 86 -42.29 -12.83 -16.07
CA GLY A 86 -43.51 -13.18 -16.77
C GLY A 86 -44.70 -12.42 -16.19
N PHE A 87 -45.56 -11.90 -17.07
CA PHE A 87 -46.81 -11.25 -16.71
C PHE A 87 -47.98 -12.11 -17.20
N ARG A 88 -48.81 -12.56 -16.27
CA ARG A 88 -49.97 -13.42 -16.57
C ARG A 88 -51.27 -12.69 -16.24
N PRO A 89 -52.12 -12.41 -17.23
CA PRO A 89 -53.40 -11.79 -16.96
C PRO A 89 -54.33 -12.76 -16.24
N SER A 90 -55.17 -12.23 -15.36
CA SER A 90 -56.31 -12.96 -14.79
C SER A 90 -57.62 -12.41 -15.37
N ASN A 91 -58.67 -13.24 -15.38
CA ASN A 91 -60.04 -12.85 -15.76
C ASN A 91 -60.18 -12.15 -17.12
N GLY A 92 -59.37 -12.52 -18.12
CA GLY A 92 -59.46 -11.95 -19.47
C GLY A 92 -58.88 -10.53 -19.62
N THR A 93 -58.13 -10.04 -18.63
CA THR A 93 -57.43 -8.75 -18.67
C THR A 93 -56.46 -8.71 -19.86
N ALA A 94 -56.51 -7.65 -20.66
CA ALA A 94 -55.52 -7.43 -21.73
C ALA A 94 -54.26 -6.73 -21.17
N LEU A 95 -53.07 -7.19 -21.58
CA LEU A 95 -51.76 -6.62 -21.19
C LEU A 95 -51.03 -6.06 -22.43
N ASN A 96 -50.21 -5.03 -22.26
CA ASN A 96 -49.31 -4.54 -23.33
C ASN A 96 -48.08 -5.44 -23.54
N THR A 97 -47.70 -6.21 -22.52
CA THR A 97 -46.60 -7.16 -22.58
C THR A 97 -46.88 -8.36 -21.66
N THR A 98 -46.35 -9.52 -22.03
CA THR A 98 -46.37 -10.75 -21.21
C THR A 98 -44.99 -11.13 -20.69
N PHE A 99 -43.94 -10.40 -21.11
CA PHE A 99 -42.57 -10.66 -20.75
C PHE A 99 -41.76 -9.37 -20.70
N ALA A 100 -40.84 -9.27 -19.75
CA ALA A 100 -39.81 -8.25 -19.78
C ALA A 100 -38.54 -8.77 -19.12
N SER A 101 -37.41 -8.24 -19.56
CA SER A 101 -36.09 -8.53 -19.00
C SER A 101 -35.27 -7.25 -18.86
N GLY A 102 -34.21 -7.34 -18.08
CA GLY A 102 -33.20 -6.29 -17.94
C GLY A 102 -31.87 -6.89 -17.52
N THR A 103 -30.86 -6.03 -17.40
CA THR A 103 -29.53 -6.41 -16.95
C THR A 103 -29.43 -6.24 -15.44
N LEU A 104 -28.86 -7.24 -14.78
CA LEU A 104 -28.45 -7.18 -13.39
C LEU A 104 -26.95 -6.95 -13.35
N ARG A 105 -26.51 -5.89 -12.67
CA ARG A 105 -25.11 -5.50 -12.57
C ARG A 105 -24.53 -5.94 -11.24
N ASN A 106 -23.46 -6.70 -11.32
CA ASN A 106 -22.55 -6.94 -10.22
C ASN A 106 -21.91 -5.63 -9.72
N ASN A 107 -21.89 -5.44 -8.39
CA ASN A 107 -21.26 -4.34 -7.68
C ASN A 107 -20.07 -4.78 -6.79
N ASP A 108 -19.75 -6.06 -6.77
CA ASP A 108 -18.64 -6.62 -6.03
C ASP A 108 -17.30 -6.40 -6.73
N ARG A 109 -16.24 -6.63 -5.98
CA ARG A 109 -14.86 -6.38 -6.41
C ARG A 109 -14.02 -7.62 -6.27
N LEU A 110 -13.13 -7.82 -7.24
CA LEU A 110 -12.04 -8.77 -7.12
C LEU A 110 -11.15 -8.43 -5.91
N PRO A 111 -10.50 -9.42 -5.29
CA PRO A 111 -9.61 -9.16 -4.17
C PRO A 111 -8.38 -8.34 -4.59
N GLU A 112 -7.91 -7.49 -3.68
CA GLU A 112 -6.71 -6.65 -3.82
C GLU A 112 -5.46 -7.39 -3.31
N ILE A 113 -4.33 -7.16 -3.99
CA ILE A 113 -3.03 -7.76 -3.65
C ILE A 113 -2.01 -6.68 -3.25
N THR A 114 -1.22 -6.98 -2.23
CA THR A 114 -0.05 -6.18 -1.82
C THR A 114 1.15 -7.08 -1.55
N ILE A 115 2.35 -6.51 -1.64
CA ILE A 115 3.60 -7.12 -1.17
C ILE A 115 4.31 -6.18 -0.18
N THR A 116 4.86 -6.72 0.90
CA THR A 116 5.70 -5.99 1.86
C THR A 116 6.81 -6.90 2.38
N ALA A 117 8.02 -6.36 2.53
CA ALA A 117 9.09 -7.07 3.23
C ALA A 117 8.87 -6.95 4.75
N GLN A 118 9.03 -8.04 5.49
CA GLN A 118 8.95 -8.03 6.96
C GLN A 118 10.05 -7.18 7.60
N LYS A 119 11.18 -7.06 6.90
CA LYS A 119 12.30 -6.19 7.25
C LYS A 119 12.85 -5.54 5.98
N ALA A 120 13.20 -4.26 6.09
CA ALA A 120 13.85 -3.53 5.00
C ALA A 120 15.35 -3.83 4.89
N THR A 121 15.98 -4.26 5.98
CA THR A 121 17.42 -4.56 6.03
C THR A 121 17.71 -5.78 6.89
N LEU A 122 18.77 -6.51 6.55
CA LEU A 122 19.34 -7.59 7.34
C LEU A 122 20.86 -7.52 7.26
N LEU A 123 21.55 -7.82 8.36
CA LEU A 123 22.99 -8.09 8.32
C LEU A 123 23.21 -9.45 7.63
N GLU A 124 24.36 -9.64 7.01
CA GLU A 124 24.70 -10.88 6.33
C GLU A 124 24.81 -12.07 7.31
N ASN A 125 25.48 -11.94 8.46
CA ASN A 125 25.63 -13.06 9.40
C ASN A 125 24.47 -13.24 10.40
N VAL A 126 23.23 -12.90 10.00
CA VAL A 126 22.03 -13.15 10.81
C VAL A 126 21.70 -14.64 10.91
N ALA A 127 21.06 -15.03 12.02
CA ALA A 127 20.62 -16.41 12.24
C ALA A 127 19.58 -16.91 11.22
N ASP A 128 18.87 -15.99 10.57
CA ASP A 128 17.88 -16.26 9.53
C ASP A 128 18.24 -15.47 8.27
N PRO A 129 19.07 -16.05 7.37
CA PRO A 129 19.63 -15.34 6.22
C PRO A 129 18.62 -15.27 5.07
N ALA A 130 17.43 -14.77 5.36
CA ALA A 130 16.34 -14.66 4.41
C ALA A 130 15.55 -13.37 4.59
N PHE A 131 15.27 -12.69 3.47
CA PHE A 131 14.19 -11.71 3.46
C PHE A 131 12.86 -12.39 3.24
N HIS A 132 11.95 -12.19 4.19
CA HIS A 132 10.57 -12.66 4.12
C HIS A 132 9.69 -11.55 3.53
N PHE A 133 9.00 -11.88 2.44
CA PHE A 133 8.06 -10.99 1.76
C PHE A 133 6.65 -11.53 1.95
N ASP A 134 5.83 -10.77 2.67
CA ASP A 134 4.42 -11.06 2.83
C ASP A 134 3.65 -10.55 1.63
N VAL A 135 3.05 -11.49 0.89
CA VAL A 135 2.04 -11.22 -0.13
C VAL A 135 0.68 -11.37 0.53
N VAL A 136 -0.09 -10.29 0.55
CA VAL A 136 -1.41 -10.24 1.22
C VAL A 136 -2.50 -10.10 0.17
N ARG A 137 -3.52 -10.95 0.29
CA ARG A 137 -4.78 -10.92 -0.45
C ARG A 137 -5.90 -10.45 0.47
N SER A 138 -6.58 -9.39 0.06
CA SER A 138 -7.66 -8.75 0.84
C SER A 138 -8.89 -8.46 -0.03
N GLY A 139 -10.05 -8.25 0.57
CA GLY A 139 -11.31 -8.01 -0.14
C GLY A 139 -12.44 -8.86 0.41
N GLU A 140 -13.65 -8.62 -0.11
CA GLU A 140 -14.86 -9.33 0.31
C GLU A 140 -15.00 -10.69 -0.40
N ASP A 141 -14.67 -10.77 -1.70
CA ASP A 141 -14.65 -12.02 -2.45
C ASP A 141 -13.30 -12.74 -2.34
N LEU A 142 -13.23 -13.74 -1.47
CA LEU A 142 -12.09 -14.68 -1.37
C LEU A 142 -12.47 -16.08 -1.86
N SER A 143 -13.57 -16.21 -2.61
CA SER A 143 -14.08 -17.48 -3.11
C SER A 143 -13.27 -18.03 -4.29
N MET A 144 -12.47 -17.18 -4.94
CA MET A 144 -11.64 -17.54 -6.09
C MET A 144 -10.23 -18.00 -5.68
N VAL A 145 -9.59 -18.74 -6.57
CA VAL A 145 -8.15 -19.01 -6.51
C VAL A 145 -7.43 -17.81 -7.11
N THR A 146 -6.40 -17.29 -6.43
CA THR A 146 -5.60 -16.16 -6.93
C THR A 146 -4.15 -16.58 -7.11
N THR A 147 -3.57 -16.29 -8.27
CA THR A 147 -2.15 -16.51 -8.57
C THR A 147 -1.46 -15.17 -8.79
N VAL A 148 -0.36 -14.95 -8.06
CA VAL A 148 0.44 -13.74 -8.10
C VAL A 148 1.85 -14.09 -8.55
N GLU A 149 2.35 -13.41 -9.58
CA GLU A 149 3.74 -13.48 -10.00
C GLU A 149 4.53 -12.35 -9.35
N VAL A 150 5.59 -12.70 -8.62
CA VAL A 150 6.51 -11.76 -7.99
C VAL A 150 7.88 -11.94 -8.60
N LYS A 151 8.46 -10.88 -9.14
CA LYS A 151 9.81 -10.87 -9.71
C LYS A 151 10.79 -10.28 -8.72
N PHE A 152 11.82 -11.06 -8.38
CA PHE A 152 12.97 -10.58 -7.64
C PHE A 152 14.04 -10.11 -8.63
N ALA A 153 14.47 -8.87 -8.46
CA ALA A 153 15.47 -8.25 -9.32
C ALA A 153 16.48 -7.46 -8.48
N PRO A 154 17.76 -7.42 -8.90
CA PRO A 154 18.71 -6.49 -8.32
C PRO A 154 18.26 -5.04 -8.57
N THR A 155 18.48 -4.16 -7.60
CA THR A 155 18.08 -2.74 -7.69
C THR A 155 19.14 -1.84 -7.06
N GLY A 156 19.00 -0.53 -7.19
CA GLY A 156 19.88 0.45 -6.55
C GLY A 156 21.27 0.56 -7.19
N ILE A 157 22.18 1.23 -6.47
CA ILE A 157 23.53 1.57 -6.93
C ILE A 157 24.55 0.44 -6.73
N THR A 158 24.28 -0.43 -5.75
CA THR A 158 25.03 -1.62 -5.38
C THR A 158 24.05 -2.79 -5.41
N PRO A 159 23.73 -3.30 -6.61
CA PRO A 159 22.73 -4.34 -6.76
C PRO A 159 23.27 -5.70 -6.33
N VAL A 160 22.45 -6.50 -5.64
CA VAL A 160 22.81 -7.88 -5.27
C VAL A 160 23.20 -8.69 -6.50
N SER A 161 24.18 -9.58 -6.38
CA SER A 161 24.50 -10.54 -7.43
C SER A 161 23.82 -11.90 -7.19
N GLN A 162 23.79 -12.76 -8.21
CA GLN A 162 23.29 -14.13 -8.02
C GLN A 162 24.25 -14.98 -7.18
N ALA A 163 25.52 -14.58 -7.05
CA ALA A 163 26.49 -15.31 -6.25
C ALA A 163 26.11 -15.28 -4.77
N ASP A 164 25.59 -14.14 -4.32
CA ASP A 164 25.27 -13.81 -2.92
C ASP A 164 23.92 -14.38 -2.50
N LEU A 165 23.21 -15.03 -3.44
CA LEU A 165 21.88 -15.58 -3.22
C LEU A 165 21.86 -17.10 -3.30
N VAL A 166 21.12 -17.70 -2.37
CA VAL A 166 20.69 -19.10 -2.45
C VAL A 166 19.42 -19.20 -3.30
N THR A 167 18.46 -18.31 -3.07
CA THR A 167 17.24 -18.23 -3.88
C THR A 167 17.55 -17.56 -5.22
N PRO A 168 17.19 -18.15 -6.37
CA PRO A 168 17.41 -17.52 -7.67
C PRO A 168 16.66 -16.20 -7.83
N LEU A 169 17.29 -15.23 -8.48
CA LEU A 169 16.63 -14.06 -9.03
C LEU A 169 15.64 -14.46 -10.14
N GLY A 170 14.62 -13.62 -10.36
CA GLY A 170 13.58 -13.86 -11.34
C GLY A 170 12.19 -14.06 -10.73
N SER A 171 11.27 -14.62 -11.51
CA SER A 171 9.87 -14.76 -11.12
C SER A 171 9.64 -15.96 -10.21
N GLN A 172 8.92 -15.72 -9.12
CA GLN A 172 8.29 -16.72 -8.27
C GLN A 172 6.76 -16.55 -8.33
N PHE A 173 6.03 -17.65 -8.10
CA PHE A 173 4.57 -17.65 -8.16
C PHE A 173 3.99 -18.00 -6.79
N VAL A 174 3.10 -17.13 -6.30
CA VAL A 174 2.28 -17.37 -5.11
C VAL A 174 0.89 -17.77 -5.57
N ARG A 175 0.37 -18.87 -5.01
CA ARG A 175 -1.00 -19.29 -5.27
C ARG A 175 -1.78 -19.32 -3.96
N PHE A 176 -2.83 -18.52 -3.89
CA PHE A 176 -3.82 -18.52 -2.82
C PHE A 176 -4.96 -19.47 -3.19
N GLU A 177 -5.21 -20.45 -2.34
CA GLU A 177 -6.45 -21.21 -2.38
C GLU A 177 -7.63 -20.37 -1.88
N VAL A 178 -8.84 -20.90 -2.04
CA VAL A 178 -10.06 -20.27 -1.52
C VAL A 178 -9.91 -19.90 -0.04
N GLY A 179 -10.21 -18.64 0.30
CA GLY A 179 -10.16 -18.12 1.66
C GLY A 179 -8.77 -17.78 2.24
N GLU A 180 -7.66 -18.15 1.61
CA GLU A 180 -6.32 -17.78 2.09
C GLU A 180 -6.04 -16.29 1.92
N THR A 181 -5.43 -15.63 2.92
CA THR A 181 -5.22 -14.16 2.90
C THR A 181 -3.77 -13.74 2.92
N GLN A 182 -2.83 -14.61 3.29
CA GLN A 182 -1.40 -14.29 3.32
C GLN A 182 -0.55 -15.50 2.93
N LYS A 183 0.53 -15.22 2.20
CA LYS A 183 1.62 -16.15 1.91
C LYS A 183 2.95 -15.40 2.07
N THR A 184 4.00 -16.12 2.41
CA THR A 184 5.34 -15.56 2.53
C THR A 184 6.23 -16.16 1.45
N LEU A 185 6.98 -15.30 0.76
CA LEU A 185 8.07 -15.68 -0.13
C LEU A 185 9.40 -15.38 0.54
N ASP A 186 10.36 -16.29 0.41
CA ASP A 186 11.68 -16.16 1.03
C ASP A 186 12.77 -15.96 -0.02
N MET A 187 13.52 -14.88 0.13
CA MET A 187 14.79 -14.67 -0.58
C MET A 187 15.95 -14.96 0.35
N VAL A 188 16.47 -16.18 0.24
CA VAL A 188 17.59 -16.65 1.05
C VAL A 188 18.89 -16.14 0.42
N PHE A 189 19.70 -15.44 1.19
CA PHE A 189 21.04 -14.99 0.82
C PHE A 189 22.10 -15.91 1.44
N ARG A 190 23.33 -15.80 0.93
CA ARG A 190 24.49 -16.49 1.47
C ARG A 190 25.15 -15.59 2.49
N ASN A 191 25.78 -16.23 3.45
CA ASN A 191 26.67 -15.55 4.36
C ASN A 191 28.09 -15.89 3.94
N ASP A 192 28.95 -14.90 3.86
CA ASP A 192 30.37 -15.08 3.69
C ASP A 192 31.21 -14.24 4.68
N THR A 193 32.42 -13.88 4.24
CA THR A 193 33.44 -13.19 5.06
C THR A 193 34.12 -12.07 4.26
N GLU A 194 33.62 -11.77 3.06
CA GLU A 194 34.19 -10.79 2.16
C GLU A 194 33.63 -9.41 2.51
N ILE A 195 34.52 -8.41 2.50
CA ILE A 195 34.09 -7.03 2.79
C ILE A 195 33.47 -6.45 1.53
N GLU A 196 32.15 -6.35 1.52
CA GLU A 196 31.38 -5.81 0.42
C GLU A 196 30.60 -4.56 0.81
N ALA A 197 30.05 -3.86 -0.19
CA ALA A 197 29.16 -2.73 0.03
C ALA A 197 27.73 -3.23 0.28
N THR A 198 26.91 -2.45 1.00
CA THR A 198 25.48 -2.74 1.17
C THR A 198 24.80 -3.04 -0.18
N GLU A 199 24.24 -4.22 -0.33
CA GLU A 199 23.61 -4.65 -1.58
C GLU A 199 22.09 -4.57 -1.53
N THR A 200 21.44 -4.21 -2.64
CA THR A 200 19.98 -4.06 -2.69
C THR A 200 19.29 -4.94 -3.73
N LEU A 201 18.11 -5.44 -3.37
CA LEU A 201 17.20 -6.18 -4.24
C LEU A 201 15.77 -5.69 -4.06
N GLU A 202 14.93 -5.90 -5.08
CA GLU A 202 13.52 -5.57 -5.07
C GLU A 202 12.67 -6.78 -5.44
N ALA A 203 11.58 -6.97 -4.69
CA ALA A 203 10.49 -7.88 -5.03
C ALA A 203 9.32 -7.09 -5.61
N SER A 204 8.94 -7.36 -6.85
CA SER A 204 7.88 -6.61 -7.56
C SER A 204 6.79 -7.54 -8.08
N ILE A 205 5.53 -7.24 -7.79
CA ILE A 205 4.38 -7.94 -8.37
C ILE A 205 4.29 -7.60 -9.86
N VAL A 206 4.39 -8.60 -10.71
CA VAL A 206 4.31 -8.48 -12.18
C VAL A 206 2.88 -8.70 -12.66
N SER A 207 2.18 -9.67 -12.06
CA SER A 207 0.80 -9.98 -12.38
C SER A 207 0.08 -10.59 -11.19
N ALA A 208 -1.23 -10.35 -11.11
CA ALA A 208 -2.12 -11.00 -10.15
C ALA A 208 -3.42 -11.32 -10.86
N THR A 209 -3.80 -12.59 -10.87
CA THR A 209 -5.02 -13.06 -11.55
C THR A 209 -5.82 -14.02 -10.70
N SER A 210 -7.13 -13.90 -10.77
CA SER A 210 -8.08 -14.79 -10.12
C SER A 210 -8.83 -15.63 -11.13
N THR A 211 -9.01 -16.90 -10.79
CA THR A 211 -9.84 -17.85 -11.53
C THR A 211 -10.83 -18.47 -10.57
N SER A 212 -12.09 -18.49 -11.00
CA SER A 212 -13.13 -19.17 -10.25
C SER A 212 -13.22 -20.62 -10.71
N PRO A 213 -13.21 -21.61 -9.79
CA PRO A 213 -13.45 -23.00 -10.14
C PRO A 213 -14.93 -23.28 -10.48
N THR A 214 -15.84 -22.39 -10.10
CA THR A 214 -17.30 -22.57 -10.24
C THR A 214 -17.95 -21.60 -11.22
N GLN A 215 -17.36 -20.42 -11.45
CA GLN A 215 -17.83 -19.47 -12.45
C GLN A 215 -17.03 -19.61 -13.75
N TYR A 216 -17.74 -19.72 -14.86
CA TYR A 216 -17.14 -19.84 -16.19
C TYR A 216 -16.79 -18.46 -16.76
N TRP A 217 -15.56 -18.02 -16.49
CA TRP A 217 -14.95 -16.87 -17.16
C TRP A 217 -14.21 -17.32 -18.41
N SER A 218 -14.35 -16.62 -19.53
CA SER A 218 -13.57 -16.91 -20.75
C SER A 218 -12.09 -16.55 -20.63
N SER A 219 -11.69 -15.85 -19.55
CA SER A 219 -10.31 -15.43 -19.27
C SER A 219 -10.09 -15.19 -17.77
N PRO A 220 -8.86 -15.32 -17.27
CA PRO A 220 -8.51 -14.93 -15.90
C PRO A 220 -8.86 -13.46 -15.62
N GLN A 221 -9.28 -13.19 -14.39
CA GLN A 221 -9.63 -11.84 -13.94
C GLN A 221 -8.42 -11.17 -13.29
N TYR A 222 -8.05 -9.97 -13.71
CA TYR A 222 -6.88 -9.27 -13.15
C TYR A 222 -7.24 -8.61 -11.82
N ASN A 223 -6.48 -8.95 -10.79
CA ASN A 223 -6.66 -8.38 -9.45
C ASN A 223 -6.04 -6.98 -9.38
N PRO A 224 -6.71 -6.01 -8.73
CA PRO A 224 -6.07 -4.75 -8.36
C PRO A 224 -4.86 -5.01 -7.44
N VAL A 225 -3.76 -4.31 -7.72
CA VAL A 225 -2.55 -4.32 -6.88
C VAL A 225 -2.39 -2.94 -6.28
N THR A 226 -2.36 -2.83 -4.95
CA THR A 226 -2.31 -1.53 -4.25
C THR A 226 -0.92 -1.19 -3.71
N LYS A 227 -0.02 -2.18 -3.61
CA LYS A 227 1.42 -2.00 -3.37
C LYS A 227 2.20 -2.97 -4.24
N TYR A 228 2.97 -2.41 -5.17
CA TYR A 228 3.58 -3.17 -6.28
C TYR A 228 4.94 -3.75 -5.95
N SER A 229 5.68 -3.19 -4.99
CA SER A 229 7.02 -3.68 -4.67
C SER A 229 7.45 -3.45 -3.23
N ALA A 230 8.51 -4.17 -2.86
CA ALA A 230 9.24 -4.02 -1.61
C ALA A 230 10.74 -4.19 -1.90
N ALA A 231 11.53 -3.15 -1.62
CA ALA A 231 12.98 -3.17 -1.71
C ALA A 231 13.60 -3.50 -0.36
N VAL A 232 14.69 -4.25 -0.37
CA VAL A 232 15.45 -4.64 0.84
C VAL A 232 16.94 -4.50 0.60
N ALA A 233 17.72 -4.40 1.69
CA ALA A 233 19.18 -4.30 1.63
C ALA A 233 19.90 -5.31 2.55
N ILE A 234 20.86 -6.03 1.99
CA ILE A 234 21.82 -6.85 2.73
C ILE A 234 22.94 -5.92 3.17
N LEU A 235 23.11 -5.80 4.48
CA LEU A 235 24.18 -5.02 5.09
C LEU A 235 25.35 -5.94 5.39
N ASN A 236 26.53 -5.55 4.93
CA ASN A 236 27.77 -6.26 5.23
C ASN A 236 28.12 -6.11 6.73
N ASP A 237 28.44 -7.21 7.40
CA ASP A 237 28.93 -7.22 8.78
C ASP A 237 30.38 -7.75 8.92
N ASP A 238 31.06 -7.99 7.81
CA ASP A 238 32.46 -8.41 7.77
C ASP A 238 33.40 -7.20 7.90
N GLY A 239 33.90 -7.00 9.11
CA GLY A 239 34.99 -6.08 9.42
C GLY A 239 36.37 -6.75 9.37
N MET A 240 37.41 -5.98 9.06
CA MET A 240 38.81 -6.43 9.09
C MET A 240 39.19 -7.07 10.44
N GLY A 241 39.11 -8.40 10.53
CA GLY A 241 39.81 -9.25 11.49
C GLY A 241 39.65 -8.90 12.97
N GLY A 242 38.55 -9.33 13.58
CA GLY A 242 38.43 -9.50 15.04
C GLY A 242 37.29 -10.47 15.38
N PRO A 243 37.43 -11.38 16.37
CA PRO A 243 36.40 -12.38 16.65
C PRO A 243 35.24 -11.80 17.46
N SER A 244 34.02 -12.25 17.11
CA SER A 244 32.74 -12.10 17.83
C SER A 244 32.04 -10.74 17.78
N PRO A 245 30.68 -10.74 17.79
CA PRO A 245 29.88 -9.53 17.72
C PRO A 245 30.34 -8.57 18.80
N LEU A 246 30.48 -7.30 18.45
CA LEU A 246 30.70 -6.26 19.44
C LEU A 246 29.67 -6.49 20.57
N PRO A 247 30.09 -6.57 21.84
CA PRO A 247 29.13 -6.52 22.94
C PRO A 247 28.21 -5.31 22.69
N PRO A 248 26.91 -5.37 23.05
CA PRO A 248 26.04 -4.21 22.94
C PRO A 248 26.81 -3.02 23.48
N SER A 249 26.95 -1.97 22.66
CA SER A 249 27.72 -0.79 23.06
C SER A 249 27.27 -0.44 24.47
N ASN A 250 28.20 -0.47 25.40
CA ASN A 250 27.95 -0.09 26.77
C ASN A 250 28.66 1.24 26.96
N PRO A 251 27.91 2.35 27.06
CA PRO A 251 26.45 2.46 27.18
C PRO A 251 25.67 2.28 25.85
N PRO A 252 24.39 1.86 25.91
CA PRO A 252 23.56 1.56 24.74
C PRO A 252 23.37 2.78 23.84
N PRO A 253 23.17 2.59 22.51
CA PRO A 253 22.92 3.70 21.59
C PRO A 253 21.70 4.52 22.02
N ILE A 254 21.77 5.83 21.83
CA ILE A 254 20.71 6.77 22.19
C ILE A 254 19.81 7.07 20.99
N ASP A 255 18.52 7.25 21.22
CA ASP A 255 17.59 7.58 20.15
C ASP A 255 17.85 8.98 19.60
N VAL A 256 17.77 9.14 18.28
CA VAL A 256 17.70 10.42 17.58
C VAL A 256 16.30 10.57 17.01
N TYR A 257 15.55 11.51 17.56
CA TYR A 257 14.17 11.80 17.20
C TYR A 257 14.08 12.58 15.89
N ARG A 258 13.23 12.13 14.96
CA ARG A 258 12.97 12.76 13.66
C ARG A 258 11.65 13.53 13.70
N PHE A 259 11.68 14.74 13.15
CA PHE A 259 10.50 15.56 12.93
C PHE A 259 10.46 16.04 11.49
N TYR A 260 9.28 16.10 10.89
CA TYR A 260 9.04 16.78 9.63
C TYR A 260 8.42 18.17 9.87
N ASN A 261 9.10 19.22 9.42
CA ASN A 261 8.56 20.58 9.47
C ASN A 261 7.74 20.85 8.20
N THR A 262 6.44 21.06 8.37
CA THR A 262 5.48 21.24 7.26
C THR A 262 5.61 22.58 6.54
N VAL A 263 6.25 23.57 7.17
CA VAL A 263 6.49 24.91 6.59
C VAL A 263 7.77 24.92 5.76
N THR A 264 8.88 24.42 6.31
CA THR A 264 10.18 24.39 5.62
C THR A 264 10.36 23.18 4.71
N GLN A 265 9.47 22.17 4.83
CA GLN A 265 9.55 20.87 4.16
C GLN A 265 10.87 20.14 4.43
N ALA A 266 11.44 20.37 5.61
CA ALA A 266 12.73 19.84 6.04
C ALA A 266 12.57 18.94 7.26
N HIS A 267 13.52 18.04 7.45
CA HIS A 267 13.59 17.22 8.65
C HIS A 267 14.48 17.85 9.72
N PHE A 268 14.09 17.65 10.96
CA PHE A 268 14.85 18.02 12.15
C PHE A 268 15.18 16.76 12.95
N PHE A 269 16.40 16.72 13.47
CA PHE A 269 16.93 15.59 14.24
C PHE A 269 17.46 16.06 15.59
N THR A 270 17.07 15.39 16.67
CA THR A 270 17.59 15.65 18.02
C THR A 270 17.73 14.38 18.85
N PRO A 271 18.87 14.18 19.56
CA PRO A 271 18.96 13.13 20.58
C PRO A 271 18.33 13.55 21.93
N SER A 272 17.93 14.82 22.10
CA SER A 272 17.42 15.34 23.37
C SER A 272 15.93 15.07 23.50
N ALA A 273 15.57 14.20 24.45
CA ALA A 273 14.17 13.94 24.79
C ALA A 273 13.44 15.22 25.26
N SER A 274 14.13 16.13 25.96
CA SER A 274 13.56 17.42 26.35
C SER A 274 13.32 18.35 25.16
N GLU A 275 14.23 18.37 24.17
CA GLU A 275 14.03 19.14 22.94
C GLU A 275 12.87 18.56 22.12
N ARG A 276 12.78 17.23 22.00
CA ARG A 276 11.63 16.53 21.41
C ARG A 276 10.32 16.95 22.08
N ASP A 277 10.24 16.89 23.40
CA ASP A 277 9.02 17.20 24.15
C ASP A 277 8.62 18.68 24.01
N ILE A 278 9.60 19.60 23.98
CA ILE A 278 9.36 21.03 23.74
C ILE A 278 8.84 21.24 22.32
N ILE A 279 9.48 20.68 21.29
CA ILE A 279 9.06 20.85 19.89
C ILE A 279 7.64 20.31 19.71
N GLN A 280 7.37 19.10 20.19
CA GLN A 280 6.06 18.47 20.09
C GLN A 280 4.97 19.25 20.86
N GLY A 281 5.32 19.87 21.99
CA GLY A 281 4.37 20.63 22.82
C GLY A 281 4.16 22.10 22.40
N THR A 282 5.08 22.68 21.64
CA THR A 282 5.11 24.15 21.41
C THR A 282 5.19 24.57 19.95
N LEU A 283 5.63 23.70 19.03
CA LEU A 283 5.85 24.04 17.62
C LEU A 283 4.90 23.21 16.73
N PRO A 284 3.70 23.73 16.38
CA PRO A 284 2.69 22.98 15.65
C PRO A 284 3.09 22.59 14.22
N ASP A 285 4.06 23.30 13.64
CA ASP A 285 4.53 23.04 12.28
C ASP A 285 5.42 21.79 12.19
N PHE A 286 5.91 21.27 13.32
CA PHE A 286 6.74 20.07 13.41
C PHE A 286 5.89 18.84 13.73
N ARG A 287 5.80 17.93 12.78
CA ARG A 287 5.22 16.60 12.96
C ARG A 287 6.28 15.65 13.49
N TYR A 288 6.04 15.05 14.65
CA TYR A 288 6.90 14.00 15.19
C TYR A 288 6.75 12.72 14.39
N GLU A 289 7.87 12.13 13.94
CA GLU A 289 7.90 10.93 13.11
C GLU A 289 8.54 9.73 13.81
N GLY A 290 8.89 9.86 15.10
CA GLY A 290 9.49 8.80 15.88
C GLY A 290 11.01 8.89 15.97
N VAL A 291 11.65 7.73 16.18
CA VAL A 291 13.10 7.60 16.26
C VAL A 291 13.66 7.43 14.84
N GLY A 292 14.27 8.50 14.32
CA GLY A 292 14.91 8.56 13.01
C GLY A 292 16.00 7.53 12.83
N PHE A 293 16.94 7.53 13.79
CA PHE A 293 18.00 6.55 13.92
C PHE A 293 18.52 6.54 15.36
N LYS A 294 19.45 5.65 15.69
CA LYS A 294 20.20 5.71 16.97
C LYS A 294 21.55 6.38 16.77
N ALA A 295 22.08 7.03 17.79
CA ALA A 295 23.42 7.62 17.79
C ALA A 295 24.32 6.90 18.80
N VAL A 296 25.63 6.97 18.55
CA VAL A 296 26.65 6.50 19.49
C VAL A 296 26.61 7.39 20.73
N VAL A 297 26.83 6.81 21.91
CA VAL A 297 27.02 7.62 23.11
C VAL A 297 28.41 8.27 23.07
N GLU A 298 28.52 9.51 23.54
CA GLU A 298 29.79 10.21 23.63
C GLU A 298 30.86 9.36 24.35
N GLN A 299 31.90 9.00 23.60
CA GLN A 299 33.02 8.20 24.09
C GLN A 299 34.28 8.51 23.24
N PRO A 300 35.49 8.18 23.70
CA PRO A 300 36.75 8.60 23.06
C PRO A 300 36.93 8.26 21.57
N ASN A 301 36.21 7.27 21.04
CA ASN A 301 36.30 6.82 19.65
C ASN A 301 35.01 7.11 18.84
N ALA A 302 34.10 7.92 19.38
CA ALA A 302 32.88 8.28 18.65
C ALA A 302 33.13 9.55 17.81
N ASP A 303 32.75 9.50 16.54
CA ASP A 303 32.96 10.65 15.66
C ASP A 303 31.84 11.68 15.85
N PRO A 304 32.20 12.96 16.06
CA PRO A 304 31.20 14.01 16.25
C PRO A 304 30.48 14.32 14.92
N ILE A 305 29.15 14.30 14.96
CA ILE A 305 28.32 14.84 13.88
C ILE A 305 27.99 16.29 14.21
N PHE A 306 28.63 17.21 13.51
CA PHE A 306 28.52 18.64 13.72
C PHE A 306 27.17 19.17 13.24
N ARG A 307 26.50 19.96 14.09
CA ARG A 307 25.19 20.57 13.79
C ARG A 307 25.34 22.06 13.51
N PHE A 308 24.66 22.51 12.47
CA PHE A 308 24.61 23.90 12.06
C PHE A 308 23.18 24.34 11.85
N TYR A 309 22.84 25.58 12.23
CA TYR A 309 21.55 26.18 11.99
C TYR A 309 21.65 27.24 10.88
N ASN A 310 20.79 27.09 9.86
CA ASN A 310 20.60 28.09 8.82
C ASN A 310 19.39 28.96 9.18
N ALA A 311 19.61 30.25 9.48
CA ALA A 311 18.54 31.16 9.84
C ALA A 311 17.69 31.62 8.65
N GLU A 312 18.20 31.51 7.42
CA GLU A 312 17.48 31.86 6.20
C GLU A 312 16.46 30.77 5.84
N THR A 313 16.88 29.52 5.84
CA THR A 313 15.99 28.38 5.55
C THR A 313 15.25 27.86 6.79
N GLN A 314 15.69 28.26 8.00
CA GLN A 314 15.23 27.74 9.29
C GLN A 314 15.42 26.22 9.43
N THR A 315 16.49 25.68 8.83
CA THR A 315 16.82 24.24 8.84
C THR A 315 18.18 23.96 9.45
N HIS A 316 18.47 22.67 9.65
CA HIS A 316 19.76 22.22 10.15
C HIS A 316 20.58 21.50 9.09
N PHE A 317 21.89 21.58 9.23
CA PHE A 317 22.87 20.86 8.42
C PHE A 317 23.75 20.02 9.35
N PHE A 318 24.05 18.79 8.92
CA PHE A 318 24.82 17.82 9.67
C PHE A 318 26.01 17.31 8.85
N THR A 319 27.18 17.25 9.47
CA THR A 319 28.38 16.70 8.83
C THR A 319 29.31 16.03 9.86
N PRO A 320 29.88 14.86 9.56
CA PRO A 320 31.00 14.32 10.34
C PRO A 320 32.34 14.98 9.98
N SER A 321 32.43 15.62 8.80
CA SER A 321 33.70 16.08 8.25
C SER A 321 34.18 17.35 8.96
N VAL A 322 35.34 17.24 9.61
CA VAL A 322 36.05 18.38 10.20
C VAL A 322 36.36 19.46 9.16
N THR A 323 36.73 19.06 7.94
CA THR A 323 37.01 19.98 6.84
C THR A 323 35.74 20.71 6.37
N GLU A 324 34.62 20.00 6.22
CA GLU A 324 33.33 20.60 5.85
C GLU A 324 32.83 21.54 6.95
N ARG A 325 32.97 21.15 8.22
CA ARG A 325 32.68 21.98 9.39
C ARG A 325 33.45 23.30 9.32
N ASP A 326 34.77 23.25 9.15
CA ASP A 326 35.62 24.45 9.14
C ASP A 326 35.31 25.34 7.93
N ALA A 327 34.98 24.75 6.78
CA ALA A 327 34.53 25.49 5.60
C ALA A 327 33.20 26.22 5.85
N VAL A 328 32.21 25.56 6.46
CA VAL A 328 30.91 26.16 6.79
C VAL A 328 31.04 27.27 7.82
N ILE A 329 31.88 27.09 8.85
CA ILE A 329 32.19 28.14 9.84
C ILE A 329 32.81 29.36 9.16
N ASN A 330 33.83 29.16 8.31
CA ASN A 330 34.50 30.25 7.61
C ASN A 330 33.59 30.95 6.58
N GLY A 331 32.62 30.24 6.02
CA GLY A 331 31.62 30.81 5.12
C GLY A 331 30.65 31.78 5.80
N GLY A 332 30.43 31.64 7.11
CA GLY A 332 29.65 32.59 7.93
C GLY A 332 28.14 32.61 7.70
N LEU A 333 27.61 31.77 6.80
CA LEU A 333 26.18 31.72 6.46
C LEU A 333 25.35 30.90 7.47
N LEU A 334 25.93 29.86 8.05
CA LEU A 334 25.27 28.99 9.01
C LEU A 334 25.89 29.19 10.40
N ARG A 335 25.04 29.19 11.43
CA ARG A 335 25.48 29.25 12.83
C ARG A 335 25.92 27.86 13.28
N TYR A 336 27.17 27.72 13.68
CA TYR A 336 27.65 26.49 14.31
C TYR A 336 27.00 26.31 15.69
N GLU A 337 26.38 25.15 15.93
CA GLU A 337 25.69 24.83 17.18
C GLU A 337 26.44 23.78 18.03
N GLY A 338 27.59 23.31 17.56
CA GLY A 338 28.39 22.30 18.25
C GLY A 338 28.19 20.90 17.69
N VAL A 339 28.41 19.90 18.53
CA VAL A 339 28.14 18.49 18.23
C VAL A 339 26.65 18.24 18.43
N GLY A 340 25.96 17.79 17.39
CA GLY A 340 24.54 17.43 17.47
C GLY A 340 24.32 16.06 18.09
N PHE A 341 25.10 15.08 17.66
CA PHE A 341 25.14 13.70 18.16
C PHE A 341 26.44 13.04 17.68
N TYR A 342 26.68 11.79 18.08
CA TYR A 342 27.86 11.03 17.68
C TYR A 342 27.50 9.86 16.76
N GLY A 343 28.38 9.57 15.80
CA GLY A 343 28.25 8.52 14.79
C GLY A 343 29.62 7.99 14.39
N SER A 344 29.77 7.62 13.13
CA SER A 344 31.06 7.32 12.49
C SER A 344 31.16 8.05 11.14
N ASP A 345 32.36 8.52 10.80
CA ASP A 345 32.67 9.15 9.51
C ASP A 345 33.14 8.15 8.43
N HIS A 346 33.34 6.91 8.84
CA HIS A 346 33.74 5.77 8.03
C HIS A 346 32.91 4.53 8.37
N ASP A 347 32.86 3.58 7.44
CA ASP A 347 32.24 2.29 7.71
C ASP A 347 33.13 1.48 8.67
N GLY A 348 32.56 1.14 9.83
CA GLY A 348 33.22 0.36 10.87
C GLY A 348 32.85 -1.12 10.87
N GLY A 349 31.98 -1.57 9.95
CA GLY A 349 31.29 -2.86 10.02
C GLY A 349 30.19 -2.86 11.09
N GLY A 350 28.99 -3.36 10.76
CA GLY A 350 27.85 -3.39 11.70
C GLY A 350 27.26 -2.01 12.05
N MET A 351 27.42 -1.03 11.16
CA MET A 351 26.79 0.29 11.25
C MET A 351 25.79 0.47 10.09
N THR A 352 24.72 1.23 10.32
CA THR A 352 23.79 1.63 9.27
C THR A 352 24.27 2.92 8.59
N GLU A 353 24.22 2.94 7.26
CA GLU A 353 24.49 4.11 6.43
C GLU A 353 23.37 5.15 6.57
N VAL A 354 23.71 6.43 6.73
CA VAL A 354 22.76 7.54 6.61
C VAL A 354 23.03 8.29 5.31
N TYR A 355 22.10 8.18 4.37
CA TYR A 355 22.14 8.78 3.05
C TYR A 355 21.87 10.29 3.11
N ARG A 356 22.70 11.09 2.42
CA ARG A 356 22.56 12.56 2.34
C ARG A 356 22.10 12.99 0.95
N PHE A 357 21.14 13.90 0.91
CA PHE A 357 20.64 14.54 -0.30
C PHE A 357 20.65 16.06 -0.16
N TYR A 358 20.90 16.76 -1.25
CA TYR A 358 20.78 18.21 -1.34
C TYR A 358 19.60 18.62 -2.21
N ASN A 359 18.62 19.31 -1.62
CA ASN A 359 17.49 19.85 -2.37
C ASN A 359 17.93 21.13 -3.09
N MET A 360 18.06 21.04 -4.42
CA MET A 360 18.55 22.12 -5.26
C MET A 360 17.60 23.33 -5.33
N ASN A 361 16.33 23.15 -4.96
CA ASN A 361 15.34 24.22 -4.96
C ASN A 361 15.36 25.04 -3.66
N THR A 362 15.60 24.38 -2.52
CA THR A 362 15.49 25.01 -1.20
C THR A 362 16.83 25.25 -0.51
N GLY A 363 17.90 24.61 -0.98
CA GLY A 363 19.22 24.67 -0.34
C GLY A 363 19.32 23.86 0.95
N VAL A 364 18.36 22.96 1.20
CA VAL A 364 18.25 22.16 2.43
C VAL A 364 18.76 20.75 2.19
N HIS A 365 19.39 20.16 3.21
CA HIS A 365 19.82 18.76 3.18
C HIS A 365 18.77 17.85 3.79
N PHE A 366 18.65 16.65 3.22
CA PHE A 366 17.82 15.57 3.70
C PHE A 366 18.70 14.37 4.07
N TYR A 367 18.36 13.69 5.17
CA TYR A 367 19.11 12.57 5.72
C TYR A 367 18.17 11.41 6.00
N THR A 368 18.51 10.20 5.55
CA THR A 368 17.75 9.00 5.86
C THR A 368 18.63 7.77 6.00
N PRO A 369 18.42 6.93 7.02
CA PRO A 369 18.95 5.56 7.04
C PRO A 369 18.08 4.57 6.23
N SER A 370 16.88 4.96 5.77
CA SER A 370 16.01 4.09 5.00
C SER A 370 16.46 4.03 3.54
N VAL A 371 16.84 2.82 3.12
CA VAL A 371 17.15 2.48 1.73
C VAL A 371 15.94 2.72 0.83
N LEU A 372 14.72 2.43 1.31
CA LEU A 372 13.49 2.65 0.56
C LEU A 372 13.21 4.15 0.36
N GLU A 373 13.38 4.95 1.41
CA GLU A 373 13.24 6.40 1.31
C GLU A 373 14.31 7.00 0.39
N ARG A 374 15.56 6.53 0.47
CA ARG A 374 16.64 6.90 -0.46
C ARG A 374 16.25 6.61 -1.91
N ASN A 375 15.83 5.39 -2.22
CA ASN A 375 15.46 4.99 -3.58
C ASN A 375 14.25 5.80 -4.07
N THR A 376 13.22 5.95 -3.24
CA THR A 376 12.02 6.74 -3.57
C THR A 376 12.38 8.18 -3.93
N ILE A 377 13.28 8.83 -3.16
CA ILE A 377 13.73 10.20 -3.45
C ILE A 377 14.48 10.24 -4.79
N GLN A 378 15.39 9.29 -5.04
CA GLN A 378 16.15 9.22 -6.30
C GLN A 378 15.24 9.02 -7.52
N ASP A 379 14.20 8.19 -7.40
CA ASP A 379 13.32 7.83 -8.51
C ASP A 379 12.24 8.87 -8.78
N THR A 380 11.75 9.56 -7.73
CA THR A 380 10.54 10.39 -7.83
C THR A 380 10.79 11.89 -7.67
N LEU A 381 11.92 12.31 -7.08
CA LEU A 381 12.19 13.71 -6.73
C LEU A 381 13.47 14.24 -7.41
N PRO A 382 13.41 14.65 -8.70
CA PRO A 382 14.60 15.05 -9.47
C PRO A 382 15.30 16.32 -8.94
N ASN A 383 14.67 17.09 -8.05
CA ASN A 383 15.27 18.26 -7.41
C ASN A 383 16.18 17.89 -6.22
N PHE A 384 16.18 16.64 -5.77
CA PHE A 384 17.10 16.16 -4.73
C PHE A 384 18.33 15.52 -5.39
N ARG A 385 19.49 16.15 -5.23
CA ARG A 385 20.77 15.59 -5.65
C ARG A 385 21.27 14.64 -4.57
N TYR A 386 21.47 13.38 -4.91
CA TYR A 386 22.12 12.41 -4.01
C TYR A 386 23.59 12.78 -3.81
N GLU A 387 24.02 12.88 -2.56
CA GLU A 387 25.40 13.25 -2.20
C GLU A 387 26.19 12.09 -1.60
N GLY A 388 25.60 10.89 -1.57
CA GLY A 388 26.22 9.68 -1.01
C GLY A 388 25.89 9.47 0.45
N ILE A 389 26.76 8.73 1.14
CA ILE A 389 26.67 8.47 2.57
C ILE A 389 27.14 9.72 3.31
N GLY A 390 26.27 10.28 4.15
CA GLY A 390 26.58 11.44 4.97
C GLY A 390 27.38 11.08 6.22
N PHE A 391 27.02 9.98 6.88
CA PHE A 391 27.68 9.40 8.06
C PHE A 391 27.09 8.02 8.35
N TYR A 392 27.64 7.33 9.33
CA TYR A 392 27.21 6.01 9.78
C TYR A 392 26.70 6.06 11.23
N VAL A 393 25.73 5.23 11.55
CA VAL A 393 25.08 5.17 12.87
C VAL A 393 24.94 3.73 13.36
N PRO A 394 24.82 3.47 14.68
CA PRO A 394 24.61 2.12 15.19
C PRO A 394 23.43 1.42 14.52
N ASP A 395 23.59 0.13 14.23
CA ASP A 395 22.52 -0.67 13.66
C ASP A 395 21.30 -0.74 14.60
N ALA A 396 20.11 -0.70 14.02
CA ALA A 396 18.87 -1.05 14.69
C ALA A 396 18.00 -1.88 13.76
N SER A 397 17.23 -2.79 14.37
CA SER A 397 16.43 -3.82 13.70
C SER A 397 15.41 -3.35 12.66
N SER A 398 15.21 -2.04 12.47
CA SER A 398 14.53 -1.41 11.34
C SER A 398 14.56 0.12 11.47
N TYR A 399 14.99 0.85 10.44
CA TYR A 399 14.83 2.31 10.36
C TYR A 399 13.81 2.77 9.31
N ASP A 400 12.90 1.86 8.91
CA ASP A 400 11.88 2.14 7.90
C ASP A 400 10.72 2.94 8.53
N LEU A 401 10.97 4.23 8.77
CA LEU A 401 9.95 5.19 9.19
C LEU A 401 9.23 5.71 7.95
N ILE A 402 8.34 4.89 7.40
CA ILE A 402 7.35 5.37 6.42
C ILE A 402 6.00 5.37 7.13
N GLY A 403 5.57 6.57 7.50
CA GLY A 403 4.23 6.91 7.98
C GLY A 403 3.64 8.04 7.16
#